data_AF-A0A6M8I081-F1
#
_entry.id   AF-A0A6M8I081-F1
#
_cell.length_a   1.000
_cell.length_b   1.000
_cell.length_c   1.000
_cell.angle_alpha   90.00
_cell.angle_beta   90.00
_cell.angle_gamma   90.00
#
_symmetry.space_group_name_H-M   'P 1'
#
loop_
_entity.id
_entity.type
_entity.pdbx_description
1 polymer ?
#
loop_
_entity_poly.entity_id
_entity_poly.type
_entity_poly.pdbx_seq_one_letter_code
_entity_poly.pdbx_strand_id
1 'polypeptide(L)' 'MHAEFLRLTRDDPRLDADLRVFLSRSYNLKAIADYETDPQTGVTPARAADAIAIGRCFVASIENIIE' A
#
# COMPACT_ATOMS: atom_id res chain seq x y z
N MET A 1 2.23 11.66 -5.79
CA MET A 1 2.01 11.11 -4.43
C MET A 1 3.13 10.16 -4.01
N HIS A 2 3.51 9.18 -4.83
CA HIS A 2 4.56 8.19 -4.52
C HIS A 2 5.92 8.76 -4.13
N ALA A 3 6.44 9.69 -4.93
CA ALA A 3 7.77 10.26 -4.73
C ALA A 3 7.86 11.08 -3.43
N GLU A 4 6.77 11.74 -3.05
CA GLU A 4 6.73 12.58 -1.85
C GLU A 4 6.64 11.73 -0.59
N PHE A 5 5.83 10.67 -0.60
CA PHE A 5 5.78 9.72 0.51
C PHE A 5 7.15 9.06 0.71
N LEU A 6 7.77 8.56 -0.37
CA LEU A 6 9.11 7.98 -0.31
C LEU A 6 10.17 8.97 0.20
N ARG A 7 10.02 10.27 -0.12
CA ARG A 7 10.90 11.34 0.38
C ARG A 7 10.74 11.55 1.87
N LEU A 8 9.50 11.60 2.36
CA LEU A 8 9.18 11.83 3.77
C LEU A 8 9.54 10.65 4.67
N THR A 9 9.49 9.42 4.15
CA THR A 9 9.73 8.21 4.96
C THR A 9 11.14 7.66 4.85
N ARG A 10 12.03 8.26 4.04
CA ARG A 10 13.33 7.68 3.64
C ARG A 10 14.26 7.33 4.81
N ASP A 11 14.31 8.19 5.80
CA ASP A 11 15.28 8.12 6.88
C ASP A 11 14.63 7.77 8.23
N ASP A 12 13.34 7.45 8.23
CA ASP A 12 12.63 7.05 9.46
C ASP A 12 12.86 5.55 9.74
N PRO A 13 13.57 5.19 10.83
CA PRO A 13 13.86 3.80 11.16
C PRO A 13 12.62 3.03 11.62
N ARG A 14 11.51 3.72 11.92
CA ARG A 14 10.22 3.08 12.27
C ARG A 14 9.47 2.57 11.04
N LEU A 15 9.90 2.95 9.83
CA LEU A 15 9.28 2.58 8.56
C LEU A 15 10.18 1.64 7.78
N ASP A 16 9.87 0.35 7.89
CA ASP A 16 10.47 -0.75 7.12
C ASP A 16 10.40 -0.49 5.59
N ALA A 17 11.42 -0.92 4.87
CA ALA A 17 11.48 -0.95 3.41
C ALA A 17 10.25 -1.63 2.78
N ASP A 18 9.73 -2.70 3.40
CA ASP A 18 8.52 -3.39 2.90
C ASP A 18 7.27 -2.50 2.98
N LEU A 19 7.19 -1.66 4.02
CA LEU A 19 6.10 -0.69 4.19
C LEU A 19 6.18 0.45 3.15
N ARG A 20 7.40 0.82 2.74
CA ARG A 20 7.63 1.84 1.69
C ARG A 20 7.27 1.32 0.31
N VAL A 21 7.57 0.05 0.02
CA VAL A 21 7.19 -0.62 -1.24
C VAL A 21 5.69 -0.89 -1.30
N PHE A 22 5.04 -1.12 -0.15
CA PHE A 22 3.61 -1.39 -0.06
C PHE A 22 2.76 -0.30 -0.73
N LEU A 23 3.07 0.98 -0.53
CA LEU A 23 2.28 2.08 -1.09
C LEU A 23 2.15 1.94 -2.61
N SER A 24 3.22 1.52 -3.29
CA SER A 24 3.29 1.38 -4.75
C SER A 24 2.40 0.24 -5.22
N ARG A 25 2.43 -0.86 -4.48
CA ARG A 25 1.63 -2.05 -4.76
C ARG A 25 0.14 -1.82 -4.48
N SER A 26 -0.20 -1.15 -3.38
CA SER A 26 -1.58 -0.85 -3.01
C SER A 26 -2.22 0.21 -3.92
N TYR A 27 -1.45 1.17 -4.42
CA TYR A 27 -1.96 2.10 -5.44
C TYR A 27 -2.33 1.39 -6.74
N ASN A 28 -1.52 0.41 -7.19
CA ASN A 28 -1.88 -0.41 -8.35
C ASN A 28 -3.16 -1.21 -8.11
N LEU A 29 -3.32 -1.81 -6.94
CA LEU A 29 -4.56 -2.56 -6.60
C LEU A 29 -5.77 -1.64 -6.50
N LYS A 30 -5.62 -0.45 -5.93
CA LYS A 30 -6.66 0.57 -5.92
C LYS A 30 -7.02 1.00 -7.34
N ALA A 31 -6.04 1.21 -8.22
CA ALA A 31 -6.29 1.60 -9.60
C ALA A 31 -7.06 0.51 -10.37
N ILE A 32 -6.71 -0.77 -10.17
CA ILE A 32 -7.47 -1.90 -10.72
C ILE A 32 -8.91 -1.86 -10.21
N ALA A 33 -9.12 -1.71 -8.90
CA ALA A 33 -10.46 -1.67 -8.31
C ALA A 33 -11.31 -0.46 -8.73
N ASP A 34 -10.68 0.72 -8.87
CA ASP A 34 -11.37 1.98 -9.18
C ASP A 34 -11.68 2.12 -10.68
N TYR A 35 -10.84 1.56 -11.55
CA TYR A 35 -10.85 1.89 -12.97
C TYR A 35 -10.90 0.69 -13.91
N GLU A 36 -10.47 -0.50 -13.50
CA GLU A 36 -10.58 -1.67 -14.38
C GLU A 36 -11.92 -2.37 -14.16
N THR A 37 -12.75 -2.36 -15.20
CA THR A 37 -14.03 -3.09 -15.27
C THR A 37 -13.91 -4.43 -16.00
N ASP A 38 -12.71 -4.83 -16.41
CA ASP A 38 -12.49 -6.09 -17.14
C ASP A 38 -12.51 -7.28 -16.17
N PRO A 39 -13.43 -8.26 -16.35
CA PRO A 39 -13.48 -9.49 -15.54
C PRO A 39 -12.22 -10.37 -15.62
N GLN A 40 -11.33 -10.13 -16.60
CA GLN A 40 -10.04 -10.81 -16.74
C GLN A 40 -8.91 -10.15 -15.95
N THR A 41 -9.20 -9.10 -15.19
CA THR A 41 -8.23 -8.54 -14.25
C THR A 41 -7.84 -9.62 -13.25
N GLY A 42 -6.60 -10.12 -13.37
CA GLY A 42 -6.08 -11.28 -12.64
C GLY A 42 -5.87 -11.05 -11.14
N VAL A 43 -6.78 -10.33 -10.47
CA VAL A 43 -6.80 -10.14 -9.02
C VAL A 43 -7.63 -11.26 -8.41
N THR A 44 -6.94 -12.22 -7.82
CA THR A 44 -7.59 -13.29 -7.09
C THR A 44 -8.10 -12.79 -5.73
N PRO A 45 -9.13 -13.43 -5.13
CA PRO A 45 -9.61 -13.09 -3.79
C PRO A 45 -8.50 -13.12 -2.73
N ALA A 46 -7.56 -14.07 -2.84
CA ALA A 46 -6.40 -14.16 -1.96
C ALA A 46 -5.51 -12.91 -2.05
N ARG A 47 -5.21 -12.46 -3.27
CA ARG A 47 -4.40 -11.26 -3.50
C ARG A 47 -5.10 -9.99 -2.98
N ALA A 48 -6.42 -9.93 -3.07
CA ALA A 48 -7.21 -8.84 -2.49
C ALA A 48 -7.17 -8.86 -0.95
N ALA A 49 -7.30 -10.05 -0.34
CA ALA A 49 -7.22 -10.20 1.11
C ALA A 49 -5.83 -9.79 1.66
N ASP A 50 -4.75 -10.24 1.01
CA ASP A 50 -3.38 -9.86 1.37
C ASP A 50 -3.18 -8.35 1.29
N ALA A 51 -3.70 -7.72 0.23
CA ALA A 51 -3.63 -6.27 0.06
C ALA A 51 -4.32 -5.51 1.19
N ILE A 52 -5.51 -5.96 1.62
CA ILE A 52 -6.24 -5.37 2.73
C ILE A 52 -5.48 -5.54 4.05
N ALA A 53 -4.93 -6.73 4.30
CA ALA A 53 -4.19 -7.02 5.52
C ALA A 53 -2.94 -6.11 5.63
N ILE A 54 -2.16 -6.01 4.56
CA ILE A 54 -0.97 -5.14 4.54
C ILE A 54 -1.39 -3.66 4.65
N GLY A 55 -2.51 -3.27 4.05
CA GLY A 55 -3.07 -1.92 4.18
C GLY A 55 -3.38 -1.53 5.62
N ARG A 56 -3.93 -2.45 6.42
CA ARG A 56 -4.18 -2.22 7.84
C ARG A 56 -2.88 -2.04 8.62
N CYS A 57 -1.88 -2.90 8.39
CA CYS A 57 -0.57 -2.77 9.02
C CYS A 57 0.07 -1.42 8.71
N PHE A 58 -0.02 -0.97 7.45
CA PHE A 58 0.51 0.32 7.03
C PHE A 58 -0.13 1.49 7.79
N VAL A 59 -1.47 1.53 7.90
CA VAL A 59 -2.17 2.60 8.63
C VAL A 59 -1.75 2.62 10.09
N ALA A 60 -1.71 1.45 10.74
CA ALA A 60 -1.28 1.34 12.13
C ALA A 60 0.17 1.81 12.35
N SER A 61 1.09 1.53 11.42
CA SER A 61 2.46 2.03 11.50
C SER A 61 2.54 3.55 11.38
N ILE A 62 1.67 4.16 10.55
CA ILE A 62 1.64 5.62 10.38
C ILE A 62 0.98 6.31 11.58
N GLU A 63 -0.07 5.74 12.17
CA GLU A 63 -0.67 6.24 13.41
C GLU A 63 0.38 6.34 14.53
N ASN A 64 1.21 5.31 14.71
CA ASN A 64 2.31 5.30 15.69
C ASN A 64 3.45 6.31 15.41
N ILE A 65 3.46 6.95 14.24
CA ILE A 65 4.48 7.93 13.84
C ILE A 65 3.99 9.36 14.01
N ILE A 66 2.68 9.58 13.90
CA ILE A 66 2.03 10.88 13.97
C ILE A 66 1.71 11.27 15.43
N GLU A 67 1.56 10.30 16.32
CA GLU A 67 1.55 10.50 17.79
C GLU A 67 2.96 10.65 18.39
#